data_AF-A0A7W1FWX9-F1
#
_entry.id   AF-A0A7W1FWX9-F1
#
_cell.length_a   1.000
_cell.length_b   1.000
_cell.length_c   1.000
_cell.angle_alpha   90.00
_cell.angle_beta   90.00
_cell.angle_gamma   90.00
#
_symmetry.space_group_name_H-M   'P 1'
#
loop_
_entity.id
_entity.type
_entity.pdbx_description
1 polymer ?
#
loop_
_entity_poly.entity_id
_entity_poly.type
_entity_poly.pdbx_seq_one_letter_code
_entity_poly.pdbx_strand_id
1 'polypeptide(L)'
;MTNATYQIKRILGATFLSCALLLSNGCKKDPSDIKSNPGKSGDDHENPPVTDTLPCGSFRTQTQGGWGSEPHGNNPGTYLHANFAAAFPNGLTVGCTNTLTFTSAQAITNYLPDGGTGVALTQSYTDPVGLKNVLAAQIVTLSISVQMDIFYPNFSGSSIALQDLIIGSGPFAGLTLKAMLVEANKVLGGCTSTYTVSQIISVVSSINENFDDGTKNNGFLKCPTGGPSGGNW
;
A
#
# COMPACT_ATOMS: atom_id res chain seq x y z
N MET A 1 -9.94 16.13 41.43
CA MET A 1 -9.69 14.70 41.71
C MET A 1 -11.03 14.00 41.78
N THR A 2 -11.47 13.37 40.70
CA THR A 2 -12.56 12.38 40.73
C THR A 2 -12.52 11.58 39.44
N ASN A 3 -12.04 10.34 39.57
CA ASN A 3 -12.04 9.29 38.55
C ASN A 3 -13.49 8.89 38.23
N ALA A 4 -13.83 8.79 36.94
CA ALA A 4 -15.04 8.13 36.48
C ALA A 4 -14.63 6.90 35.64
N THR A 5 -14.72 5.76 36.31
CA THR A 5 -14.55 4.39 35.80
C THR A 5 -15.57 4.09 34.71
N TYR A 6 -15.12 3.69 33.52
CA TYR A 6 -15.98 3.12 32.48
C TYR A 6 -15.85 1.59 32.48
N GLN A 7 -16.88 0.92 32.96
CA GLN A 7 -17.14 -0.51 32.79
C GLN A 7 -18.58 -0.65 32.32
N ILE A 8 -18.90 -1.79 31.67
CA ILE A 8 -20.21 -2.27 31.14
C ILE A 8 -20.23 -2.22 29.59
N LYS A 9 -20.49 -3.28 28.82
CA LYS A 9 -20.83 -4.69 29.04
C LYS A 9 -20.52 -5.44 27.73
N ARG A 10 -19.94 -6.64 27.82
CA ARG A 10 -20.00 -7.67 26.77
C ARG A 10 -21.43 -8.21 26.68
N ILE A 11 -21.99 -8.30 25.48
CA ILE A 11 -23.18 -9.12 25.21
C ILE A 11 -22.83 -10.13 24.11
N LEU A 12 -22.88 -11.40 24.51
CA LEU A 12 -22.90 -12.58 23.64
C LEU A 12 -24.18 -12.56 22.79
N GLY A 13 -24.05 -12.95 21.53
CA GLY A 13 -25.17 -13.29 20.65
C GLY A 13 -24.72 -14.27 19.59
N ALA A 14 -24.58 -15.54 19.98
CA ALA A 14 -24.39 -16.64 19.06
C ALA A 14 -25.75 -17.06 18.48
N THR A 15 -25.85 -17.14 17.15
CA THR A 15 -26.92 -17.88 16.50
C THR A 15 -26.31 -18.69 15.36
N PHE A 16 -26.17 -19.99 15.61
CA PHE A 16 -25.96 -21.02 14.60
C PHE A 16 -27.24 -21.16 13.77
N LEU A 17 -27.14 -21.18 12.44
CA LEU A 17 -28.12 -21.93 11.64
C LEU A 17 -27.58 -22.40 10.28
N SER A 18 -27.57 -23.73 10.17
CA SER A 18 -27.68 -24.61 9.00
C SER A 18 -26.66 -24.57 7.85
N CYS A 19 -25.78 -25.57 7.92
CA CYS A 19 -25.20 -26.28 6.78
C CYS A 19 -26.31 -27.06 6.05
N ALA A 20 -26.40 -26.94 4.73
CA ALA A 20 -27.13 -27.84 3.86
C ALA A 20 -26.22 -28.28 2.72
N LEU A 21 -25.83 -29.56 2.75
CA LEU A 21 -25.23 -30.25 1.63
C LEU A 21 -26.25 -30.39 0.49
N LEU A 22 -25.85 -30.06 -0.73
CA LEU A 22 -26.33 -30.76 -1.93
C LEU A 22 -25.15 -31.09 -2.83
N LEU A 23 -24.93 -32.39 -3.01
CA LEU A 23 -24.09 -33.01 -4.01
C LEU A 23 -24.70 -32.78 -5.39
N SER A 24 -23.89 -32.51 -6.43
CA SER A 24 -23.79 -33.40 -7.58
C SER A 24 -22.97 -32.82 -8.74
N ASN A 25 -22.27 -33.74 -9.40
CA ASN A 25 -21.86 -33.77 -10.81
C ASN A 25 -20.68 -32.88 -11.23
N GLY A 26 -19.52 -33.53 -11.23
CA GLY A 26 -18.31 -33.05 -11.87
C GLY A 26 -18.39 -33.01 -13.40
N CYS A 27 -17.57 -32.14 -13.97
CA CYS A 27 -17.07 -32.26 -15.32
C CYS A 27 -15.62 -32.72 -15.26
N LYS A 28 -15.38 -34.00 -15.60
CA LYS A 28 -14.07 -34.51 -15.97
C LYS A 28 -13.67 -33.85 -17.29
N LYS A 29 -12.45 -33.32 -17.39
CA LYS A 29 -11.76 -33.13 -18.67
C LYS A 29 -10.83 -34.32 -18.85
N ASP A 30 -11.05 -35.05 -19.95
CA ASP A 30 -10.23 -36.17 -20.39
C ASP A 30 -8.89 -35.67 -20.98
N PRO A 31 -7.79 -36.44 -20.90
CA PRO A 31 -6.45 -36.01 -21.21
C PRO A 31 -6.05 -36.37 -22.65
N SER A 32 -5.70 -35.37 -23.45
CA SER A 32 -4.90 -35.58 -24.65
C SER A 32 -4.28 -34.27 -25.09
N ASP A 33 -3.00 -34.07 -24.75
CA ASP A 33 -1.96 -33.67 -25.71
C ASP A 33 -0.61 -33.57 -25.00
N ILE A 34 0.00 -34.74 -24.80
CA ILE A 34 1.44 -34.86 -24.59
C ILE A 34 2.09 -34.67 -25.96
N LYS A 35 2.75 -33.52 -26.17
CA LYS A 35 3.85 -33.41 -27.11
C LYS A 35 5.11 -33.03 -26.35
N SER A 36 5.88 -34.07 -26.03
CA SER A 36 7.28 -33.98 -25.61
C SER A 36 8.12 -33.33 -26.71
N ASN A 37 8.92 -32.33 -26.37
CA ASN A 37 10.09 -31.94 -27.16
C ASN A 37 11.34 -32.02 -26.25
N PRO A 38 12.47 -32.56 -26.73
CA PRO A 38 13.53 -33.06 -25.87
C PRO A 38 14.56 -31.98 -25.52
N GLY A 39 14.99 -32.01 -24.25
CA GLY A 39 16.36 -31.75 -23.79
C GLY A 39 17.02 -30.41 -24.11
N LYS A 40 17.24 -29.60 -23.07
CA LYS A 40 18.60 -29.12 -22.76
C LYS A 40 18.82 -29.10 -21.24
N SER A 41 19.94 -29.70 -20.87
CA SER A 41 20.44 -30.05 -19.55
C SER A 41 21.19 -28.88 -18.90
N GLY A 42 21.03 -28.74 -17.57
CA GLY A 42 22.07 -28.29 -16.65
C GLY A 42 22.16 -26.79 -16.37
N ASP A 43 21.51 -26.36 -15.29
CA ASP A 43 22.04 -25.52 -14.20
C ASP A 43 20.89 -25.23 -13.23
N ASP A 44 20.61 -26.22 -12.40
CA ASP A 44 19.70 -26.22 -11.27
C ASP A 44 20.27 -25.39 -10.11
N HIS A 45 20.36 -24.09 -10.33
CA HIS A 45 20.12 -23.16 -9.23
C HIS A 45 18.61 -23.05 -9.08
N GLU A 46 18.05 -23.90 -8.24
CA GLU A 46 16.70 -23.71 -7.70
C GLU A 46 16.65 -22.30 -7.11
N ASN A 47 16.04 -21.38 -7.86
CA ASN A 47 15.79 -20.04 -7.36
C ASN A 47 14.96 -20.23 -6.09
N PRO A 48 15.42 -19.75 -4.91
CA PRO A 48 14.67 -19.95 -3.68
C PRO A 48 13.26 -19.40 -3.88
N PRO A 49 12.23 -20.03 -3.28
CA PRO A 49 10.86 -19.54 -3.38
C PRO A 49 10.89 -18.06 -3.00
N VAL A 50 10.42 -17.20 -3.92
CA VAL A 50 10.34 -15.76 -3.68
C VAL A 50 9.52 -15.59 -2.41
N THR A 51 10.17 -15.27 -1.30
CA THR A 51 9.45 -15.07 -0.05
C THR A 51 8.72 -13.75 -0.20
N ASP A 52 7.39 -13.79 -0.15
CA ASP A 52 6.52 -12.60 -0.12
C ASP A 52 6.78 -11.70 1.11
N THR A 53 7.70 -12.11 1.98
CA THR A 53 8.10 -11.46 3.21
C THR A 53 9.59 -11.12 3.17
N LEU A 54 9.93 -9.88 3.53
CA LEU A 54 11.32 -9.47 3.72
C LEU A 54 11.89 -10.07 5.03
N PRO A 55 13.22 -10.18 5.18
CA PRO A 55 13.82 -10.65 6.43
C PRO A 55 13.41 -9.84 7.68
N CYS A 56 13.02 -8.58 7.49
CA CYS A 56 12.54 -7.67 8.53
C CYS A 56 11.02 -7.70 8.75
N GLY A 57 10.30 -8.68 8.17
CA GLY A 57 8.87 -8.88 8.38
C GLY A 57 8.01 -8.62 7.15
N SER A 58 6.70 -8.77 7.33
CA SER A 58 5.69 -8.63 6.27
C SER A 58 5.14 -7.21 6.28
N PHE A 59 5.05 -6.61 5.11
CA PHE A 59 4.60 -5.22 4.92
C PHE A 59 3.34 -5.19 4.08
N ARG A 60 2.65 -4.05 4.08
CA ARG A 60 1.49 -3.81 3.24
C ARG A 60 1.59 -2.44 2.60
N THR A 61 1.40 -2.38 1.30
CA THR A 61 1.12 -1.17 0.53
C THR A 61 -0.19 -1.39 -0.20
N GLN A 62 -0.69 -0.35 -0.85
CA GLN A 62 -1.84 -0.49 -1.74
C GLN A 62 -1.67 0.37 -2.98
N THR A 63 -2.31 -0.08 -4.06
CA THR A 63 -2.50 0.76 -5.25
C THR A 63 -3.55 1.85 -5.00
N GLN A 64 -3.52 2.89 -5.85
CA GLN A 64 -4.56 3.93 -5.85
C GLN A 64 -5.97 3.37 -6.09
N GLY A 65 -6.08 2.29 -6.88
CA GLY A 65 -7.36 1.60 -7.10
C GLY A 65 -7.85 0.88 -5.85
N GLY A 66 -6.94 0.34 -5.04
CA GLY A 66 -7.27 -0.24 -3.73
C GLY A 66 -7.85 0.82 -2.79
N TRP A 67 -7.11 1.89 -2.52
CA TRP A 67 -7.57 2.95 -1.61
C TRP A 67 -8.79 3.74 -2.13
N GLY A 68 -8.92 3.88 -3.45
CA GLY A 68 -10.06 4.53 -4.10
C GLY A 68 -11.29 3.64 -4.25
N SER A 69 -11.22 2.36 -3.90
CA SER A 69 -12.37 1.46 -4.08
C SER A 69 -13.56 1.85 -3.21
N GLU A 70 -14.77 1.68 -3.75
CA GLU A 70 -16.00 1.80 -2.95
C GLU A 70 -15.98 0.75 -1.83
N PRO A 71 -16.28 1.11 -0.56
CA PRO A 71 -16.27 0.18 0.56
C PRO A 71 -17.18 -1.03 0.34
N HIS A 72 -16.60 -2.22 0.24
CA HIS A 72 -17.34 -3.46 0.11
C HIS A 72 -16.57 -4.64 0.69
N GLY A 73 -17.20 -5.38 1.60
CA GLY A 73 -16.56 -6.50 2.30
C GLY A 73 -15.26 -6.06 2.97
N ASN A 74 -14.18 -6.81 2.76
CA ASN A 74 -12.87 -6.56 3.38
C ASN A 74 -11.89 -5.83 2.44
N ASN A 75 -12.38 -5.10 1.44
CA ASN A 75 -11.50 -4.40 0.50
C ASN A 75 -10.77 -3.20 1.17
N PRO A 76 -9.73 -2.65 0.52
CA PRO A 76 -8.95 -1.56 1.11
C PRO A 76 -9.80 -0.29 1.32
N GLY A 77 -10.81 -0.03 0.49
CA GLY A 77 -11.78 1.04 0.69
C GLY A 77 -12.52 0.93 2.03
N THR A 78 -13.03 -0.25 2.38
CA THR A 78 -13.64 -0.50 3.71
C THR A 78 -12.65 -0.21 4.83
N TYR A 79 -11.40 -0.67 4.69
CA TYR A 79 -10.38 -0.41 5.70
C TYR A 79 -10.11 1.09 5.85
N LEU A 80 -9.97 1.83 4.75
CA LEU A 80 -9.76 3.28 4.77
C LEU A 80 -10.90 3.98 5.50
N HIS A 81 -12.16 3.69 5.15
CA HIS A 81 -13.33 4.32 5.77
C HIS A 81 -13.45 4.06 7.27
N ALA A 82 -13.17 2.82 7.71
CA ALA A 82 -13.22 2.47 9.12
C ALA A 82 -12.15 3.17 9.96
N ASN A 83 -11.01 3.51 9.36
CA ASN A 83 -9.79 3.86 10.08
C ASN A 83 -9.29 5.30 9.85
N PHE A 84 -9.80 5.99 8.82
CA PHE A 84 -9.29 7.30 8.41
C PHE A 84 -9.35 8.35 9.50
N ALA A 85 -10.49 8.50 10.18
CA ALA A 85 -10.69 9.58 11.15
C ALA A 85 -9.70 9.51 12.33
N ALA A 86 -9.31 8.30 12.75
CA ALA A 86 -8.34 8.13 13.82
C ALA A 86 -6.89 8.29 13.33
N ALA A 87 -6.56 7.78 12.14
CA ALA A 87 -5.22 7.94 11.56
C ALA A 87 -4.92 9.36 11.06
N PHE A 88 -5.95 10.11 10.67
CA PHE A 88 -5.90 11.45 10.10
C PHE A 88 -6.91 12.38 10.80
N PRO A 89 -6.72 12.69 12.10
CA PRO A 89 -7.69 13.49 12.86
C PRO A 89 -7.87 14.91 12.31
N ASN A 90 -6.91 15.42 11.54
CA ASN A 90 -6.96 16.72 10.87
C ASN A 90 -7.07 16.60 9.34
N GLY A 91 -7.42 15.42 8.83
CA GLY A 91 -7.36 15.09 7.41
C GLY A 91 -5.94 14.73 6.92
N LEU A 92 -5.87 14.31 5.66
CA LEU A 92 -4.62 14.04 4.96
C LEU A 92 -4.23 15.28 4.15
N THR A 93 -3.01 15.79 4.34
CA THR A 93 -2.46 16.88 3.52
C THR A 93 -1.17 16.42 2.86
N VAL A 94 -1.06 16.63 1.55
CA VAL A 94 0.17 16.43 0.77
C VAL A 94 0.53 17.72 0.02
N GLY A 95 1.78 17.83 -0.42
CA GLY A 95 2.36 19.04 -1.01
C GLY A 95 3.15 19.87 -0.01
N CYS A 96 3.40 21.12 -0.37
CA CYS A 96 4.20 22.06 0.42
C CYS A 96 3.72 23.51 0.21
N THR A 97 4.29 24.30 -0.72
CA THR A 97 3.81 25.64 -1.07
C THR A 97 2.34 25.61 -1.49
N ASN A 98 2.03 24.70 -2.41
CA ASN A 98 0.67 24.33 -2.78
C ASN A 98 0.36 22.96 -2.18
N THR A 99 -0.87 22.78 -1.70
CA THR A 99 -1.28 21.58 -0.96
C THR A 99 -2.52 20.94 -1.53
N LEU A 100 -2.65 19.65 -1.33
CA LEU A 100 -3.85 18.87 -1.60
C LEU A 100 -4.31 18.25 -0.29
N THR A 101 -5.50 18.64 0.15
CA THR A 101 -6.07 18.25 1.45
C THR A 101 -7.31 17.38 1.26
N PHE A 102 -7.40 16.28 2.01
CA PHE A 102 -8.57 15.42 2.09
C PHE A 102 -9.10 15.39 3.52
N THR A 103 -10.35 15.79 3.70
CA THR A 103 -10.99 15.91 5.01
C THR A 103 -11.62 14.60 5.48
N SER A 104 -11.82 13.63 4.59
CA SER A 104 -12.49 12.36 4.89
C SER A 104 -12.02 11.21 4.00
N ALA A 105 -12.31 9.97 4.44
CA ALA A 105 -12.14 8.78 3.60
C ALA A 105 -12.98 8.86 2.32
N GLN A 106 -14.21 9.41 2.39
CA GLN A 106 -15.06 9.57 1.22
C GLN A 106 -14.45 10.53 0.20
N ALA A 107 -13.79 11.61 0.64
CA ALA A 107 -13.09 12.52 -0.26
C ALA A 107 -11.95 11.80 -1.00
N ILE A 108 -11.24 10.88 -0.34
CA ILE A 108 -10.23 10.03 -0.99
C ILE A 108 -10.87 9.06 -1.98
N THR A 109 -11.97 8.38 -1.62
CA THR A 109 -12.72 7.48 -2.53
C THR A 109 -13.22 8.22 -3.76
N ASN A 110 -13.67 9.47 -3.62
CA ASN A 110 -14.13 10.29 -4.75
C ASN A 110 -12.97 10.77 -5.63
N TYR A 111 -11.76 10.87 -5.07
CA TYR A 111 -10.59 11.33 -5.76
C TYR A 111 -9.84 10.21 -6.47
N LEU A 112 -9.56 9.09 -5.79
CA LEU A 112 -8.78 7.98 -6.32
C LEU A 112 -9.65 6.94 -7.05
N PRO A 113 -9.13 6.32 -8.13
CA PRO A 113 -7.88 6.63 -8.80
C PRO A 113 -7.97 7.93 -9.63
N ASP A 114 -6.88 8.70 -9.69
CA ASP A 114 -6.79 9.93 -10.48
C ASP A 114 -5.57 9.85 -11.42
N GLY A 115 -5.79 9.35 -12.64
CA GLY A 115 -4.76 9.27 -13.68
C GLY A 115 -4.44 10.63 -14.32
N GLY A 116 -4.01 10.63 -15.58
CA GLY A 116 -3.70 11.86 -16.32
C GLY A 116 -2.23 12.28 -16.25
N THR A 117 -1.93 13.50 -16.66
CA THR A 117 -0.56 14.02 -16.72
C THR A 117 -0.09 14.44 -15.33
N GLY A 118 1.07 13.93 -14.92
CA GLY A 118 1.69 14.36 -13.67
C GLY A 118 2.23 15.78 -13.77
N VAL A 119 1.79 16.66 -12.90
CA VAL A 119 2.25 18.05 -12.81
C VAL A 119 2.33 18.50 -11.36
N ALA A 120 3.19 19.48 -11.07
CA ALA A 120 3.15 20.17 -9.78
C ALA A 120 1.84 20.95 -9.63
N LEU A 121 1.37 21.10 -8.39
CA LEU A 121 0.22 21.92 -8.06
C LEU A 121 0.55 23.40 -8.27
N THR A 122 -0.38 24.14 -8.86
CA THR A 122 -0.29 25.60 -9.06
C THR A 122 -1.07 26.39 -8.01
N GLN A 123 -1.92 25.72 -7.23
CA GLN A 123 -2.70 26.27 -6.12
C GLN A 123 -3.00 25.15 -5.12
N SER A 124 -3.50 25.51 -3.93
CA SER A 124 -4.02 24.52 -2.98
C SER A 124 -5.44 24.08 -3.31
N TYR A 125 -5.74 22.82 -3.01
CA TYR A 125 -7.05 22.18 -3.19
C TYR A 125 -7.50 21.51 -1.89
N THR A 126 -8.81 21.51 -1.64
CA THR A 126 -9.46 20.74 -0.57
C THR A 126 -10.55 19.88 -1.20
N ASP A 127 -10.48 18.57 -0.93
CA ASP A 127 -11.39 17.55 -1.44
C ASP A 127 -11.68 17.64 -2.96
N PRO A 128 -10.68 17.85 -3.84
CA PRO A 128 -10.97 17.94 -5.26
C PRO A 128 -11.42 16.59 -5.82
N VAL A 129 -12.23 16.66 -6.87
CA VAL A 129 -12.67 15.50 -7.64
C VAL A 129 -12.16 15.64 -9.07
N GLY A 130 -11.43 14.63 -9.55
CA GLY A 130 -10.98 14.57 -10.95
C GLY A 130 -9.95 15.63 -11.35
N LEU A 131 -8.91 15.85 -10.53
CA LEU A 131 -7.79 16.75 -10.85
C LEU A 131 -6.98 16.28 -12.08
N LYS A 132 -7.07 15.00 -12.43
CA LYS A 132 -6.33 14.33 -13.51
C LYS A 132 -4.82 14.49 -13.37
N ASN A 133 -4.33 14.27 -12.15
CA ASN A 133 -2.92 14.39 -11.80
C ASN A 133 -2.37 13.10 -11.15
N VAL A 134 -1.73 12.24 -11.95
CA VAL A 134 -1.16 10.98 -11.48
C VAL A 134 -0.05 11.15 -10.44
N LEU A 135 0.68 12.28 -10.43
CA LEU A 135 1.67 12.56 -9.39
C LEU A 135 0.97 12.68 -8.03
N ALA A 136 -0.09 13.47 -7.97
CA ALA A 136 -0.86 13.67 -6.75
C ALA A 136 -1.49 12.35 -6.28
N ALA A 137 -2.13 11.59 -7.17
CA ALA A 137 -2.75 10.31 -6.84
C ALA A 137 -1.78 9.30 -6.21
N GLN A 138 -0.59 9.16 -6.80
CA GLN A 138 0.42 8.22 -6.29
C GLN A 138 0.96 8.65 -4.92
N ILE A 139 1.17 9.94 -4.69
CA ILE A 139 1.66 10.47 -3.41
C ILE A 139 0.61 10.32 -2.31
N VAL A 140 -0.66 10.61 -2.61
CA VAL A 140 -1.78 10.38 -1.68
C VAL A 140 -1.84 8.90 -1.29
N THR A 141 -1.76 8.01 -2.27
CA THR A 141 -1.78 6.55 -2.07
C THR A 141 -0.66 6.07 -1.13
N LEU A 142 0.57 6.55 -1.34
CA LEU A 142 1.71 6.21 -0.48
C LEU A 142 1.54 6.77 0.93
N SER A 143 1.08 8.02 1.04
CA SER A 143 0.88 8.70 2.32
C SER A 143 -0.15 7.97 3.19
N ILE A 144 -1.21 7.42 2.59
CA ILE A 144 -2.19 6.59 3.30
C ILE A 144 -1.51 5.32 3.83
N SER A 145 -0.80 4.58 2.98
CA SER A 145 -0.16 3.32 3.38
C SER A 145 0.84 3.53 4.53
N VAL A 146 1.67 4.57 4.45
CA VAL A 146 2.63 4.91 5.51
C VAL A 146 1.94 5.29 6.82
N GLN A 147 0.92 6.13 6.79
CA GLN A 147 0.25 6.55 8.01
C GLN A 147 -0.54 5.41 8.65
N MET A 148 -1.19 4.56 7.86
CA MET A 148 -1.92 3.40 8.37
C MET A 148 -0.97 2.42 9.07
N ASP A 149 0.21 2.17 8.51
CA ASP A 149 1.24 1.34 9.13
C ASP A 149 1.75 1.90 10.46
N ILE A 150 1.98 3.23 10.52
CA ILE A 150 2.39 3.91 11.76
C ILE A 150 1.30 3.83 12.84
N PHE A 151 0.05 4.03 12.45
CA PHE A 151 -1.05 4.21 13.41
C PHE A 151 -1.67 2.89 13.88
N TYR A 152 -1.72 1.87 13.00
CA TYR A 152 -2.34 0.58 13.29
C TYR A 152 -1.29 -0.53 13.30
N PRO A 153 -0.90 -1.03 14.48
CA PRO A 153 0.11 -2.10 14.61
C PRO A 153 -0.24 -3.41 13.90
N ASN A 154 -1.51 -3.61 13.53
CA ASN A 154 -2.00 -4.77 12.79
C ASN A 154 -2.22 -4.49 11.29
N PHE A 155 -1.83 -3.32 10.79
CA PHE A 155 -1.88 -3.02 9.36
C PHE A 155 -0.92 -3.90 8.56
N SER A 156 0.25 -4.17 9.15
CA SER A 156 1.25 -5.10 8.64
C SER A 156 1.80 -5.97 9.77
N GLY A 157 2.59 -7.00 9.44
CA GLY A 157 3.15 -7.94 10.42
C GLY A 157 4.56 -7.58 10.88
N SER A 158 5.14 -6.48 10.40
CA SER A 158 6.51 -6.08 10.74
C SER A 158 6.56 -5.25 12.02
N SER A 159 7.66 -5.38 12.76
CA SER A 159 8.02 -4.46 13.84
C SER A 159 8.80 -3.23 13.36
N ILE A 160 9.19 -3.19 12.08
CA ILE A 160 9.80 -2.02 11.43
C ILE A 160 8.69 -1.25 10.72
N ALA A 161 8.70 0.08 10.83
CA ALA A 161 7.72 0.90 10.12
C ALA A 161 8.01 0.91 8.61
N LEU A 162 6.96 0.89 7.79
CA LEU A 162 7.02 0.96 6.33
C LEU A 162 7.87 2.15 5.86
N GLN A 163 7.73 3.31 6.53
CA GLN A 163 8.49 4.52 6.17
C GLN A 163 10.02 4.39 6.33
N ASP A 164 10.49 3.41 7.10
CA ASP A 164 11.91 3.18 7.34
C ASP A 164 12.54 2.25 6.30
N LEU A 165 11.72 1.54 5.50
CA LEU A 165 12.23 0.71 4.40
C LEU A 165 13.02 1.53 3.38
N ILE A 166 13.98 0.85 2.75
CA ILE A 166 14.95 1.44 1.84
C ILE A 166 14.61 1.11 0.40
N ILE A 167 14.69 2.11 -0.48
CA ILE A 167 14.57 1.92 -1.92
C ILE A 167 15.78 1.12 -2.43
N GLY A 168 15.50 0.02 -3.12
CA GLY A 168 16.52 -0.97 -3.47
C GLY A 168 17.32 -0.69 -4.74
N SER A 169 16.80 0.14 -5.64
CA SER A 169 17.37 0.38 -6.98
C SER A 169 17.01 1.77 -7.54
N GLY A 170 17.68 2.16 -8.63
CA GLY A 170 17.41 3.42 -9.33
C GLY A 170 17.99 4.66 -8.64
N PRO A 171 17.62 5.87 -9.09
CA PRO A 171 18.22 7.14 -8.63
C PRO A 171 17.91 7.50 -7.17
N PHE A 172 17.00 6.77 -6.52
CA PHE A 172 16.65 6.94 -5.11
C PHE A 172 17.15 5.76 -4.25
N ALA A 173 17.97 4.86 -4.82
CA ALA A 173 18.53 3.74 -4.08
C ALA A 173 19.23 4.20 -2.80
N GLY A 174 18.95 3.53 -1.69
CA GLY A 174 19.50 3.88 -0.37
C GLY A 174 18.69 4.92 0.40
N LEU A 175 17.71 5.59 -0.21
CA LEU A 175 16.81 6.48 0.52
C LEU A 175 15.70 5.70 1.22
N THR A 176 15.29 6.19 2.39
CA THR A 176 14.10 5.68 3.09
C THR A 176 12.82 6.13 2.41
N LEU A 177 11.72 5.41 2.61
CA LEU A 177 10.38 5.84 2.20
C LEU A 177 10.00 7.19 2.80
N LYS A 178 10.41 7.47 4.03
CA LYS A 178 10.25 8.79 4.67
C LYS A 178 10.94 9.91 3.86
N ALA A 179 12.20 9.71 3.48
CA ALA A 179 12.93 10.68 2.66
C ALA A 179 12.31 10.84 1.26
N MET A 180 11.86 9.73 0.68
CA MET A 180 11.14 9.73 -0.60
C MET A 180 9.84 10.55 -0.53
N LEU A 181 9.03 10.37 0.52
CA LEU A 181 7.80 11.15 0.71
C LEU A 181 8.09 12.64 0.86
N VAL A 182 9.17 13.04 1.53
CA VAL A 182 9.57 14.45 1.63
C VAL A 182 9.86 15.03 0.24
N GLU A 183 10.66 14.36 -0.59
CA GLU A 183 10.96 14.82 -1.95
C GLU A 183 9.72 14.80 -2.86
N ALA A 184 8.87 13.79 -2.73
CA ALA A 184 7.63 13.72 -3.49
C ALA A 184 6.69 14.88 -3.17
N ASN A 185 6.54 15.24 -1.89
CA ASN A 185 5.74 16.39 -1.46
C ASN A 185 6.32 17.72 -1.96
N LYS A 186 7.65 17.86 -2.03
CA LYS A 186 8.28 19.05 -2.64
C LYS A 186 7.92 19.18 -4.12
N VAL A 187 8.10 18.12 -4.89
CA VAL A 187 7.80 18.11 -6.34
C VAL A 187 6.31 18.36 -6.59
N LEU A 188 5.43 17.72 -5.82
CA LEU A 188 3.98 17.95 -5.92
C LEU A 188 3.60 19.39 -5.57
N GLY A 189 4.09 19.90 -4.45
CA GLY A 189 3.69 21.21 -3.93
C GLY A 189 4.39 22.40 -4.57
N GLY A 190 5.27 22.20 -5.55
CA GLY A 190 6.00 23.27 -6.23
C GLY A 190 7.18 23.84 -5.41
N CYS A 191 7.69 23.10 -4.43
CA CYS A 191 8.94 23.46 -3.74
C CYS A 191 10.16 23.03 -4.56
N THR A 192 11.29 23.68 -4.28
CA THR A 192 12.57 23.32 -4.91
C THR A 192 12.92 21.85 -4.62
N SER A 193 13.07 21.08 -5.68
CA SER A 193 13.63 19.72 -5.68
C SER A 193 14.51 19.57 -6.92
N THR A 194 15.53 18.72 -6.82
CA THR A 194 16.38 18.35 -7.96
C THR A 194 15.79 17.22 -8.79
N TYR A 195 14.69 16.62 -8.34
CA TYR A 195 14.03 15.49 -9.00
C TYR A 195 12.89 15.94 -9.90
N THR A 196 12.67 15.19 -10.98
CA THR A 196 11.58 15.46 -11.93
C THR A 196 10.28 14.80 -11.50
N VAL A 197 9.16 15.32 -11.98
CA VAL A 197 7.83 14.72 -11.78
C VAL A 197 7.78 13.25 -12.23
N SER A 198 8.38 12.93 -13.38
CA SER A 198 8.40 11.55 -13.91
C SER A 198 9.20 10.59 -13.03
N GLN A 199 10.32 11.05 -12.46
CA GLN A 199 11.12 10.27 -11.52
C GLN A 199 10.32 9.93 -10.25
N ILE A 200 9.61 10.91 -9.68
CA ILE A 200 8.77 10.69 -8.51
C ILE A 200 7.64 9.70 -8.81
N ILE A 201 6.90 9.89 -9.92
CA ILE A 201 5.78 9.01 -10.29
C ILE A 201 6.26 7.57 -10.41
N SER A 202 7.36 7.34 -11.14
CA SER A 202 7.88 5.98 -11.35
C SER A 202 8.21 5.29 -10.04
N VAL A 203 8.93 5.98 -9.14
CA VAL A 203 9.37 5.39 -7.88
C VAL A 203 8.22 5.19 -6.92
N VAL A 204 7.33 6.17 -6.77
CA VAL A 204 6.17 6.06 -5.88
C VAL A 204 5.19 4.97 -6.36
N SER A 205 5.02 4.78 -7.68
CA SER A 205 4.23 3.66 -8.21
C SER A 205 4.84 2.31 -7.83
N SER A 206 6.16 2.15 -8.03
CA SER A 206 6.87 0.92 -7.64
C SER A 206 6.77 0.64 -6.15
N ILE A 207 6.75 1.67 -5.30
CA ILE A 207 6.53 1.53 -3.86
C ILE A 207 5.10 1.06 -3.57
N ASN A 208 4.10 1.75 -4.11
CA ASN A 208 2.68 1.45 -3.86
C ASN A 208 2.31 0.02 -4.28
N GLU A 209 2.92 -0.48 -5.35
CA GLU A 209 2.70 -1.81 -5.87
C GLU A 209 3.55 -2.89 -5.16
N ASN A 210 4.59 -2.51 -4.39
CA ASN A 210 5.59 -3.46 -3.91
C ASN A 210 5.02 -4.55 -3.00
N PHE A 211 4.17 -4.17 -2.04
CA PHE A 211 3.51 -5.05 -1.09
C PHE A 211 1.99 -4.96 -1.22
N ASP A 212 1.49 -4.90 -2.45
CA ASP A 212 0.07 -4.71 -2.74
C ASP A 212 -0.79 -5.81 -2.07
N ASP A 213 -1.80 -5.35 -1.31
CA ASP A 213 -2.60 -6.13 -0.36
C ASP A 213 -1.84 -6.89 0.74
N GLY A 214 -0.52 -6.69 0.87
CA GLY A 214 0.35 -7.44 1.77
C GLY A 214 0.54 -8.90 1.35
N THR A 215 0.27 -9.20 0.07
CA THR A 215 0.26 -10.57 -0.47
C THR A 215 1.37 -10.86 -1.47
N LYS A 216 2.20 -9.87 -1.78
CA LYS A 216 3.30 -9.98 -2.75
C LYS A 216 4.48 -9.15 -2.29
N ASN A 217 5.66 -9.44 -2.85
CA ASN A 217 6.85 -8.59 -2.73
C ASN A 217 7.53 -8.44 -4.09
N ASN A 218 7.40 -7.26 -4.72
CA ASN A 218 8.01 -7.00 -6.02
C ASN A 218 9.53 -6.74 -5.96
N GLY A 219 10.15 -6.80 -4.77
CA GLY A 219 11.60 -6.68 -4.59
C GLY A 219 12.16 -5.26 -4.74
N PHE A 220 11.29 -4.24 -4.83
CA PHE A 220 11.72 -2.85 -4.93
C PHE A 220 12.24 -2.28 -3.60
N LEU A 221 11.72 -2.80 -2.48
CA LEU A 221 12.06 -2.35 -1.13
C LEU A 221 12.94 -3.35 -0.39
N LYS A 222 13.83 -2.81 0.44
CA LYS A 222 14.79 -3.55 1.25
C LYS A 222 14.67 -3.17 2.71
N CYS A 223 15.07 -4.09 3.58
CA CYS A 223 15.22 -3.80 5.00
C CYS A 223 16.29 -2.73 5.24
N PRO A 224 16.14 -1.89 6.27
CA PRO A 224 17.22 -1.02 6.72
C PRO A 224 18.47 -1.82 7.07
N THR A 225 19.66 -1.29 6.76
CA THR A 225 20.93 -1.88 7.22
C THR A 225 20.94 -1.87 8.75
N GLY A 226 20.89 -3.05 9.37
CA GLY A 226 20.75 -3.23 10.82
C GLY A 226 19.46 -3.92 11.29
N GLY A 227 18.51 -4.24 10.40
CA GLY A 227 17.49 -5.26 10.70
C GLY A 227 18.14 -6.62 10.98
N PRO A 228 17.47 -7.56 11.67
CA PRO A 228 18.05 -8.89 11.92
C PRO A 228 18.51 -9.45 10.59
N SER A 229 19.82 -9.52 10.42
CA SER A 229 20.47 -10.10 9.26
C SER A 229 20.06 -11.56 9.25
N GLY A 230 19.03 -11.88 8.46
CA GLY A 230 18.79 -13.25 8.03
C GLY A 230 20.07 -13.72 7.38
N GLY A 231 20.81 -14.54 8.13
CA GLY A 231 22.17 -14.92 7.80
C GLY A 231 22.29 -15.60 6.45
N ASN A 232 23.53 -15.60 5.96
CA ASN A 232 24.02 -16.39 4.83
C ASN A 232 23.24 -17.71 4.64
N TRP A 233 22.71 -17.88 3.44
CA TRP A 233 22.51 -19.18 2.81
C TRP A 233 22.94 -19.06 1.36
#